data_AF-A0A3Q0JK47-F1
#
_entry.id   AF-A0A3Q0JK47-F1
#
_cell.length_a   1.000
_cell.length_b   1.000
_cell.length_c   1.000
_cell.angle_alpha   90.00
_cell.angle_beta   90.00
_cell.angle_gamma   90.00
#
_symmetry.space_group_name_H-M   'P 1'
#
loop_
_entity.id
_entity.type
_entity.pdbx_description
1 polymer ?
#
loop_
_entity_poly.entity_id
_entity_poly.type
_entity_poly.pdbx_seq_one_letter_code
_entity_poly.pdbx_strand_id
1 'polypeptide(L)' 'MEGTRLFVGNLSANTTEADMRSKFSKFGKVVKIELKERKFLQPPSCFGFITLDAPRHSLENCIYELSNTQIFF' A
#
# COMPACT_ATOMS: atom_id res chain seq x y z
N MET A 1 -20.15 3.90 4.39
CA MET A 1 -18.84 3.53 4.94
C MET A 1 -17.81 3.98 3.93
N GLU A 2 -17.05 5.00 4.27
CA GLU A 2 -16.13 5.68 3.35
C GLU A 2 -14.76 4.99 3.46
N GLY A 3 -14.44 4.12 2.51
CA GLY A 3 -13.15 3.43 2.47
C GLY A 3 -12.04 4.40 2.07
N THR A 4 -10.95 4.44 2.82
CA THR A 4 -9.79 5.28 2.52
C THR A 4 -8.90 4.61 1.49
N ARG A 5 -8.65 5.29 0.37
CA ARG A 5 -7.74 4.82 -0.67
C ARG A 5 -6.32 5.32 -0.41
N LEU A 6 -5.42 4.39 -0.08
CA LEU A 6 -3.99 4.62 0.07
C LEU A 6 -3.27 4.35 -1.26
N PHE A 7 -2.27 5.17 -1.55
CA PHE A 7 -1.31 4.93 -2.63
C PHE A 7 0.00 4.40 -2.03
N VAL A 8 0.50 3.30 -2.59
CA VAL A 8 1.73 2.65 -2.13
C VAL A 8 2.68 2.56 -3.32
N GLY A 9 3.71 3.41 -3.33
CA GLY A 9 4.76 3.41 -4.34
C GLY A 9 6.01 2.69 -3.87
N ASN A 10 7.01 2.57 -4.76
CA ASN A 10 8.33 2.03 -4.44
C ASN A 10 8.30 0.60 -3.87
N LEU A 11 7.33 -0.19 -4.29
CA LEU A 11 7.22 -1.59 -3.89
C LEU A 11 8.17 -2.43 -4.74
N SER A 12 8.79 -3.44 -4.12
CA SER A 12 9.56 -4.44 -4.85
C SER A 12 8.66 -5.16 -5.86
N ALA A 13 9.21 -5.55 -7.00
CA ALA A 13 8.49 -6.30 -8.03
C ALA A 13 7.91 -7.64 -7.54
N ASN A 14 8.45 -8.19 -6.45
CA ASN A 14 7.93 -9.41 -5.82
C ASN A 14 6.72 -9.15 -4.90
N THR A 15 6.30 -7.91 -4.72
CA THR A 15 5.17 -7.58 -3.85
C THR A 15 3.87 -8.04 -4.49
N THR A 16 3.12 -8.88 -3.79
CA THR A 16 1.84 -9.41 -4.24
C THR A 16 0.68 -8.80 -3.47
N GLU A 17 -0.54 -8.96 -4.01
CA GLU A 17 -1.75 -8.53 -3.32
C GLU A 17 -1.92 -9.23 -1.96
N ALA A 18 -1.42 -10.47 -1.84
CA ALA A 18 -1.43 -11.20 -0.59
C ALA A 18 -0.52 -10.57 0.48
N ASP A 19 0.68 -10.11 0.10
CA ASP A 19 1.60 -9.41 1.02
C ASP A 19 0.97 -8.10 1.52
N MET A 20 0.42 -7.32 0.59
CA MET A 20 -0.32 -6.11 0.92
C MET A 20 -1.51 -6.43 1.81
N ARG A 21 -2.35 -7.40 1.45
CA ARG A 21 -3.51 -7.75 2.26
C ARG A 21 -3.10 -8.13 3.68
N SER A 22 -2.06 -8.94 3.84
CA SER A 22 -1.54 -9.34 5.15
C SER A 22 -1.01 -8.14 5.96
N LYS A 23 -0.17 -7.30 5.35
CA LYS A 23 0.37 -6.08 5.98
C LYS A 23 -0.71 -5.11 6.42
N PHE A 24 -1.69 -4.88 5.57
CA PHE A 24 -2.71 -3.87 5.81
C PHE A 24 -3.91 -4.39 6.63
N SER A 25 -4.10 -5.72 6.68
CA SER A 25 -5.15 -6.34 7.50
C SER A 25 -4.99 -6.10 9.00
N LYS A 26 -3.79 -5.72 9.47
CA LYS A 26 -3.55 -5.35 10.88
C LYS A 26 -4.14 -3.98 11.25
N PHE A 27 -4.29 -3.09 10.26
CA PHE A 27 -4.83 -1.74 10.46
C PHE A 27 -6.34 -1.68 10.27
N GLY A 28 -6.88 -2.51 9.37
CA GLY A 28 -8.32 -2.64 9.16
C GLY A 28 -8.68 -3.55 8.00
N LYS A 29 -9.94 -3.47 7.55
CA LYS A 29 -10.45 -4.36 6.51
C LYS A 29 -10.04 -3.87 5.13
N VAL A 30 -9.25 -4.67 4.43
CA VAL A 30 -8.89 -4.40 3.03
C VAL A 30 -10.11 -4.63 2.16
N VAL A 31 -10.58 -3.57 1.50
CA VAL A 31 -11.74 -3.57 0.59
C VAL A 31 -11.30 -3.92 -0.83
N LYS A 32 -10.20 -3.30 -1.29
CA LYS A 32 -9.71 -3.46 -2.66
C LYS A 32 -8.20 -3.28 -2.72
N ILE A 33 -7.53 -4.07 -3.54
CA ILE A 33 -6.12 -3.92 -3.87
C ILE A 33 -6.00 -3.81 -5.39
N GLU A 34 -5.19 -2.87 -5.85
CA GLU A 34 -4.87 -2.69 -7.27
C GLU A 34 -3.36 -2.50 -7.38
N LEU A 35 -2.62 -3.57 -7.68
CA LEU A 35 -1.18 -3.51 -7.94
C LEU A 35 -0.91 -3.32 -9.44
N LYS A 36 0.04 -2.44 -9.76
CA LYS A 36 0.53 -2.19 -11.10
C LYS A 36 2.04 -2.33 -11.13
N GLU A 37 2.50 -3.20 -12.02
CA GLU A 37 3.91 -3.44 -12.23
C GLU A 37 4.48 -2.44 -13.24
N ARG A 38 5.60 -1.78 -12.91
CA ARG A 38 6.32 -0.92 -13.85
C ARG A 38 7.53 -1.69 -14.40
N LYS A 39 7.28 -2.58 -15.36
CA LYS A 39 8.28 -3.46 -15.99
C LYS A 39 9.35 -2.71 -16.81
N PHE A 40 9.17 -1.41 -17.03
CA PHE A 40 10.08 -0.57 -17.80
C PHE A 40 11.17 0.13 -16.97
N LEU A 41 11.13 0.06 -15.63
CA LEU A 41 12.18 0.61 -14.77
C LEU A 41 13.24 -0.45 -14.42
N GLN A 42 14.50 -0.01 -14.32
CA GLN A 42 15.59 -0.77 -13.72
C GLN A 42 16.09 0.00 -12.48
N PRO A 43 15.88 -0.51 -11.25
CA PRO A 43 15.25 -1.78 -10.91
C PRO A 43 13.72 -1.79 -11.11
N PRO A 44 13.12 -2.97 -11.34
CA PRO A 44 11.68 -3.10 -11.52
C PRO A 44 10.98 -2.70 -10.22
N SER A 45 10.13 -1.68 -10.32
CA SER A 45 9.36 -1.16 -9.20
C SER A 45 7.87 -1.34 -9.49
N CYS A 46 7.11 -1.64 -8.45
CA CYS A 46 5.66 -1.70 -8.52
C CYS A 46 5.05 -0.56 -7.71
N PHE A 47 3.85 -0.18 -8.08
CA PHE A 47 3.03 0.73 -7.30
C PHE A 47 1.62 0.16 -7.22
N GLY A 48 0.92 0.49 -6.14
CA GLY A 48 -0.42 0.00 -5.90
C GLY A 48 -1.33 1.00 -5.26
N PHE A 49 -2.62 0.74 -5.40
CA PHE A 49 -3.66 1.42 -4.65
C PHE A 49 -4.36 0.41 -3.75
N ILE A 50 -4.58 0.78 -2.50
CA ILE A 50 -5.21 -0.07 -1.51
C ILE A 50 -6.35 0.70 -0.88
N THR A 51 -7.56 0.16 -0.95
CA THR A 51 -8.73 0.72 -0.30
C THR A 51 -8.95 -0.01 1.02
N LEU A 52 -8.90 0.72 2.12
CA LEU A 52 -9.07 0.21 3.48
C LEU A 52 -10.30 0.81 4.14
N ASP A 53 -11.08 -0.06 4.76
CA ASP A 53 -12.14 0.31 5.68
C ASP A 53 -11.56 0.16 7.09
N ALA A 54 -11.05 1.27 7.61
CA ALA A 54 -10.36 1.35 8.90
C ALA A 54 -10.66 2.70 9.56
N PRO A 55 -10.68 2.77 10.89
CA PRO A 55 -10.80 4.04 11.60
C PRO A 55 -9.59 4.93 11.31
N ARG A 56 -9.80 6.25 11.36
CA ARG A 56 -8.78 7.27 11.08
C ARG A 56 -7.45 7.02 11.80
N HIS A 57 -7.52 6.63 13.08
CA HIS A 57 -6.34 6.37 13.90
C HIS A 57 -5.45 5.23 13.35
N SER A 58 -6.06 4.14 12.84
CA SER A 58 -5.31 3.04 12.23
C SER A 58 -4.65 3.44 10.91
N LEU A 59 -5.33 4.28 10.13
CA LEU A 59 -4.81 4.79 8.86
C LEU A 59 -3.60 5.70 9.08
N GLU A 60 -3.65 6.55 10.11
CA GLU A 60 -2.50 7.40 10.47
C GLU A 60 -1.28 6.54 10.78
N ASN A 61 -1.41 5.52 11.65
CA ASN A 61 -0.30 4.63 11.98
C ASN A 61 0.25 3.88 10.75
N CYS A 62 -0.63 3.48 9.83
CA CYS A 62 -0.24 2.87 8.56
C CYS A 62 0.56 3.83 7.67
N ILE A 63 0.13 5.09 7.56
CA ILE A 63 0.82 6.11 6.75
C ILE A 63 2.19 6.42 7.37
N TYR A 64 2.29 6.52 8.70
CA TYR A 64 3.57 6.71 9.39
C TYR A 64 4.55 5.56 9.12
N GLU A 65 4.09 4.32 9.20
CA GLU A 65 4.91 3.13 8.95
C GLU A 65 5.41 3.08 7.49
N LEU A 66 4.57 3.47 6.53
CA LEU A 66 4.92 3.50 5.11
C LEU A 66 5.75 4.72 4.70
N SER A 67 5.53 5.88 5.33
CA SER A 67 6.29 7.11 5.05
C SER A 67 7.76 7.00 5.45
N ASN A 68 8.12 6.06 6.32
CA ASN A 68 9.52 5.77 6.64
C ASN A 68 10.21 4.94 5.54
N THR A 69 9.44 4.39 4.58
CA THR A 69 9.96 3.68 3.41
C THR A 69 10.27 4.70 2.30
N GLN A 70 11.34 5.47 2.52
CA GLN A 70 12.14 6.22 1.54
C GLN A 70 11.37 6.86 0.36
N ILE A 71 10.78 8.03 0.63
CA ILE A 71 10.33 8.98 -0.40
C ILE A 71 11.55 9.85 -0.75
N PHE A 72 12.14 9.65 -1.94
CA PHE A 72 12.95 10.71 -2.54
C PHE A 72 11.98 11.70 -3.20
N PHE A 73 12.11 12.98 -2.82
CA PHE A 73 11.38 14.11 -3.38
C PHE A 73 11.60 14.26 -4.88
#